data_AF-A0A7V8XMI3-F1
#
_entry.id   AF-A0A7V8XMI3-F1
#
_cell.length_a   1.000
_cell.length_b   1.000
_cell.length_c   1.000
_cell.angle_alpha   90.00
_cell.angle_beta   90.00
_cell.angle_gamma   90.00
#
_symmetry.space_group_name_H-M   'P 1'
#
loop_
_entity.id
_entity.type
_entity.pdbx_description
1 polymer ?
#
loop_
_entity_poly.entity_id
_entity_poly.type
_entity_poly.pdbx_seq_one_letter_code
_entity_poly.pdbx_strand_id
1 'polypeptide(L)'
;HCPCGKDVEAESDDQLVESVNEHVKADHPELERIVLVEAEPEMVALGRELDQVGTEWIAGELEGGIGRVTGSFELVLAGYVLNELPDERVKTVTRLLWARAADTLVMLEPGTPAGYERILAARAEVLAAGGITLAPCPHDAQCPLVPPGWCHFGARLQRGESHRLVKAVSRGFEDEKFAYAALTRAVHRRAGARVIRPPQIRTGHVLLDLCEPSGVRRATISKRHRDAYRRARKVGWGDAFEVGRSDCQTTDSEQGGTMKVVHCPCGKDVEAESDDQLVESVNEHVKADHPELEPFSREKVMEMAHEH
;
A
#
# COMPACT_ATOMS: atom_id res chain seq x y z
N HIS A 1 10.10 -10.54 27.64
CA HIS A 1 9.59 -10.92 26.31
C HIS A 1 10.29 -10.10 25.24
N CYS A 2 11.07 -10.75 24.37
CA CYS A 2 11.77 -10.10 23.26
C CYS A 2 10.81 -9.89 22.07
N PRO A 3 10.95 -8.82 21.26
CA PRO A 3 10.14 -8.60 20.05
C PRO A 3 10.15 -9.74 19.02
N CYS A 4 11.15 -10.63 19.05
CA CYS A 4 11.19 -11.84 18.22
C CYS A 4 10.23 -12.95 18.68
N GLY A 5 9.54 -12.76 19.82
CA GLY A 5 8.58 -13.70 20.38
C GLY A 5 9.18 -14.74 21.34
N LYS A 6 10.46 -14.62 21.72
CA LYS A 6 11.11 -15.48 22.72
C LYS A 6 11.18 -14.78 24.09
N ASP A 7 11.20 -15.61 25.13
CA ASP A 7 11.35 -15.16 26.51
C ASP A 7 12.81 -15.31 26.93
N VAL A 8 13.34 -14.21 27.47
CA VAL A 8 14.68 -14.14 28.04
C VAL A 8 14.50 -14.01 29.55
N GLU A 9 15.08 -14.94 30.30
CA GLU A 9 15.06 -14.96 31.76
C GLU A 9 16.45 -14.59 32.29
N ALA A 10 16.50 -13.80 33.37
CA ALA A 10 17.75 -13.43 34.04
C ALA A 10 17.49 -13.19 35.54
N GLU A 11 18.54 -13.25 36.36
CA GLU A 11 18.44 -13.16 37.82
C GLU A 11 18.50 -11.71 38.35
N SER A 12 18.82 -10.74 37.49
CA SER A 12 18.80 -9.31 37.79
C SER A 12 18.45 -8.47 36.56
N ASP A 13 18.03 -7.22 36.77
CA ASP A 13 17.71 -6.28 35.69
C ASP A 13 18.91 -6.01 34.76
N ASP A 14 20.12 -5.89 35.33
CA ASP A 14 21.36 -5.70 34.55
C ASP A 14 21.68 -6.93 33.69
N GLN A 15 21.51 -8.15 34.24
CA GLN A 15 21.68 -9.39 33.49
C GLN A 15 20.58 -9.58 32.45
N LEU A 16 19.37 -9.06 32.69
CA LEU A 16 18.26 -9.15 31.75
C LEU A 16 18.55 -8.30 30.51
N VAL A 17 19.08 -7.09 30.70
CA VAL A 17 19.53 -6.24 29.59
C VAL A 17 20.63 -6.95 28.81
N GLU A 18 21.67 -7.45 29.48
CA GLU A 18 22.76 -8.17 28.82
C GLU A 18 22.28 -9.40 28.05
N SER A 19 21.39 -10.20 28.64
CA SER A 19 20.84 -11.42 28.02
C SER A 19 19.90 -11.11 26.85
N VAL A 20 19.12 -10.03 26.90
CA VAL A 20 18.32 -9.56 25.76
C VAL A 20 19.23 -9.08 24.62
N ASN A 21 20.35 -8.43 24.96
CA ASN A 21 21.31 -7.93 23.98
C ASN A 21 22.05 -9.07 23.29
N GLU A 22 22.52 -10.05 24.07
CA GLU A 22 23.09 -11.28 23.54
C GLU A 22 22.07 -12.03 22.68
N HIS A 23 20.81 -12.08 23.11
CA HIS A 23 19.75 -12.73 22.35
C HIS A 23 19.46 -12.05 21.01
N VAL A 24 19.38 -10.72 20.97
CA VAL A 24 19.19 -9.95 19.72
C VAL A 24 20.40 -10.12 18.79
N LYS A 25 21.62 -10.13 19.33
CA LYS A 25 22.85 -10.40 18.56
C LYS A 25 22.93 -11.86 18.07
N ALA A 26 22.48 -12.81 18.87
CA ALA A 26 22.49 -14.23 18.54
C ALA A 26 21.39 -14.61 17.54
N ASP A 27 20.26 -13.89 17.55
CA ASP A 27 19.19 -14.05 16.55
C ASP A 27 19.52 -13.34 15.22
N HIS A 28 20.49 -12.42 15.20
CA HIS A 28 21.00 -11.72 14.01
C HIS A 28 22.54 -11.66 13.92
N PRO A 29 23.24 -12.82 13.90
CA PRO A 29 24.70 -12.87 13.86
C PRO A 29 25.30 -12.26 12.58
N GLU A 30 24.48 -12.00 11.56
CA GLU A 30 24.83 -11.36 10.29
C GLU A 30 24.98 -9.83 10.36
N LEU A 31 24.49 -9.17 11.42
CA LEU A 31 24.53 -7.70 11.52
C LEU A 31 25.91 -7.22 11.99
N GLU A 32 26.83 -7.08 11.06
CA GLU A 32 28.23 -6.67 11.34
C GLU A 32 28.38 -5.17 11.65
N ARG A 33 27.57 -4.31 11.03
CA ARG A 33 27.69 -2.85 11.16
C ARG A 33 26.34 -2.16 11.04
N ILE A 34 26.04 -1.31 12.03
CA ILE A 34 24.84 -0.47 12.07
C ILE A 34 25.28 0.99 12.20
N VAL A 35 24.81 1.84 11.29
CA VAL A 35 25.05 3.29 11.32
C VAL A 35 23.72 4.02 11.39
N LEU A 36 23.60 4.93 12.35
CA LEU A 36 22.42 5.76 12.59
C LEU A 36 22.77 7.23 12.33
N VAL A 37 21.92 7.91 11.56
CA VAL A 37 22.05 9.34 11.25
C VAL A 37 20.87 10.05 11.89
N GLU A 38 21.15 11.04 12.73
CA GLU A 38 20.13 11.80 13.46
C GLU A 38 20.55 13.27 13.55
N ALA A 39 19.59 14.16 13.29
CA ALA A 39 19.81 15.60 13.28
C ALA A 39 19.69 16.21 14.69
N GLU A 40 18.77 15.70 15.51
CA GLU A 40 18.46 16.24 16.82
C GLU A 40 19.42 15.71 17.91
N PRO A 41 20.24 16.58 18.55
CA PRO A 41 21.24 16.15 19.53
C PRO A 41 20.66 15.37 20.72
N GLU A 42 19.46 15.73 21.17
CA GLU A 42 18.74 15.08 22.26
C GLU A 42 18.33 13.65 21.88
N MET A 43 17.92 13.45 20.62
CA MET A 43 17.59 12.11 20.10
C MET A 43 18.85 11.24 19.96
N VAL A 44 19.98 11.85 19.55
CA VAL A 44 21.28 11.14 19.54
C VAL A 44 21.69 10.73 20.95
N ALA A 45 21.53 11.62 21.94
CA ALA A 45 21.89 11.32 23.33
C ALA A 45 21.04 10.17 23.87
N LEU A 46 19.71 10.25 23.74
CA LEU A 46 18.80 9.19 24.15
C LEU A 46 19.06 7.87 23.41
N GLY A 47 19.28 7.94 22.10
CA GLY A 47 19.58 6.77 21.28
C GLY A 47 20.85 6.05 21.70
N ARG A 48 21.89 6.79 22.11
CA ARG A 48 23.12 6.22 22.67
C ARG A 48 22.93 5.60 24.06
N GLU A 49 22.04 6.15 24.88
CA GLU A 49 21.67 5.55 26.18
C GLU A 49 20.91 4.23 25.98
N LEU A 50 20.10 4.12 24.93
CA LEU A 50 19.35 2.92 24.58
C LEU A 50 20.16 1.92 23.74
N ASP A 51 21.35 2.29 23.26
CA ASP A 51 22.15 1.45 22.38
C ASP A 51 22.74 0.26 23.14
N GLN A 52 22.25 -0.91 22.76
CA GLN A 52 22.58 -2.20 23.36
C GLN A 52 23.48 -3.06 22.45
N VAL A 53 23.68 -2.63 21.21
CA VAL A 53 24.27 -3.46 20.16
C VAL A 53 25.54 -2.90 19.54
N GLY A 54 25.92 -1.66 19.88
CA GLY A 54 27.18 -1.04 19.46
C GLY A 54 27.06 -0.39 18.08
N THR A 55 26.17 0.60 17.99
CA THR A 55 25.86 1.35 16.77
C THR A 55 26.78 2.56 16.58
N GLU A 56 27.09 2.88 15.32
CA GLU A 56 27.80 4.11 14.96
C GLU A 56 26.80 5.27 14.78
N TRP A 57 26.93 6.32 15.59
CA TRP A 57 26.04 7.49 15.53
C TRP A 57 26.69 8.67 14.81
N ILE A 58 26.05 9.14 13.75
CA ILE A 58 26.43 10.35 13.02
C ILE A 58 25.41 11.46 13.31
N ALA A 59 25.79 12.38 14.20
CA ALA A 59 24.95 13.54 14.54
C ALA A 59 25.06 14.66 13.50
N GLY A 60 23.94 15.22 13.08
CA GLY A 60 23.85 16.42 12.24
C GLY A 60 22.78 16.32 11.16
N GLU A 61 22.60 17.43 10.43
CA GLU A 61 21.61 17.52 9.36
C GLU A 61 21.70 16.35 8.37
N LEU A 62 20.54 15.83 7.95
CA LEU A 62 20.40 14.55 7.26
C LEU A 62 21.32 14.41 6.04
N GLU A 63 21.31 15.36 5.11
CA GLU A 63 22.15 15.32 3.91
C GLU A 63 23.64 15.27 4.27
N GLY A 64 24.08 16.14 5.18
CA GLY A 64 25.45 16.15 5.67
C GLY A 64 25.82 14.87 6.43
N GLY A 65 24.91 14.34 7.23
CA GLY A 65 25.06 13.11 7.98
C GLY A 65 25.22 11.89 7.08
N ILE A 66 24.30 11.71 6.13
CA ILE A 66 24.35 10.65 5.10
C ILE A 66 25.62 10.79 4.25
N GLY A 67 26.04 12.01 3.94
CA GLY A 67 27.27 12.27 3.19
C GLY A 67 28.55 11.83 3.92
N ARG A 68 28.55 11.78 5.26
CA ARG A 68 29.68 11.29 6.07
C ARG A 68 29.68 9.78 6.26
N VAL A 69 28.57 9.11 5.96
CA VAL A 69 28.50 7.64 6.01
C VAL A 69 29.46 7.06 4.96
N THR A 70 30.40 6.24 5.42
CA THR A 70 31.35 5.53 4.57
C THR A 70 30.84 4.15 4.19
N GLY A 71 31.05 3.74 2.94
CA GLY A 71 30.60 2.45 2.41
C GLY A 71 29.11 2.40 2.05
N SER A 72 28.60 1.19 1.89
CA SER A 72 27.22 0.89 1.52
C SER A 72 26.65 -0.20 2.42
N PHE A 73 25.32 -0.28 2.51
CA PHE A 73 24.59 -1.16 3.41
C PHE A 73 23.63 -2.04 2.61
N GLU A 74 23.51 -3.30 2.99
CA GLU A 74 22.54 -4.22 2.36
C GLU A 74 21.10 -3.74 2.60
N LEU A 75 20.86 -3.07 3.72
CA LEU A 75 19.60 -2.42 4.07
C LEU A 75 19.83 -0.98 4.52
N VAL A 76 19.10 -0.06 3.89
CA VAL A 76 18.93 1.33 4.36
C VAL A 76 17.47 1.52 4.75
N LEU A 77 17.23 2.10 5.92
CA LEU A 77 15.90 2.37 6.45
C LEU A 77 15.72 3.89 6.66
N ALA A 78 14.61 4.43 6.17
CA ALA A 78 14.16 5.78 6.47
C ALA A 78 12.71 5.72 6.98
N GLY A 79 12.53 5.79 8.29
CA GLY A 79 11.22 5.75 8.92
C GLY A 79 10.86 7.10 9.53
N TYR A 80 9.70 7.64 9.15
CA TYR A 80 9.11 8.86 9.74
C TYR A 80 10.04 10.08 9.66
N VAL A 81 10.70 10.26 8.52
CA VAL A 81 11.70 11.34 8.33
C VAL A 81 11.46 12.17 7.08
N LEU A 82 10.89 11.59 6.02
CA LEU A 82 10.65 12.31 4.76
C LEU A 82 9.46 13.27 4.89
N ASN A 83 8.50 13.00 5.78
CA ASN A 83 7.41 13.91 6.13
C ASN A 83 7.87 15.21 6.80
N GLU A 84 9.06 15.22 7.41
CA GLU A 84 9.65 16.39 8.07
C GLU A 84 10.35 17.33 7.07
N LEU A 85 10.48 16.90 5.81
CA LEU A 85 11.23 17.59 4.79
C LEU A 85 10.32 18.33 3.78
N PRO A 86 10.78 19.49 3.28
CA PRO A 86 10.24 20.08 2.05
C PRO A 86 10.38 19.14 0.85
N ASP A 87 9.50 19.30 -0.14
CA ASP A 87 9.41 18.45 -1.35
C ASP A 87 10.74 18.32 -2.11
N GLU A 88 11.50 19.42 -2.23
CA GLU A 88 12.79 19.43 -2.90
C GLU A 88 13.85 18.61 -2.14
N ARG A 89 13.78 18.63 -0.80
CA ARG A 89 14.71 17.88 0.06
C ARG A 89 14.39 16.39 0.09
N VAL A 90 13.11 16.00 0.02
CA VAL A 90 12.71 14.58 -0.06
C VAL A 90 13.42 13.88 -1.22
N LYS A 91 13.44 14.48 -2.41
CA LYS A 91 14.12 13.92 -3.58
C LYS A 91 15.63 13.76 -3.37
N THR A 92 16.26 14.81 -2.84
CA THR A 92 17.70 14.84 -2.58
C THR A 92 18.09 13.77 -1.56
N VAL A 93 17.41 13.74 -0.42
CA VAL A 93 17.64 12.75 0.66
C VAL A 93 17.38 11.34 0.15
N THR A 94 16.30 11.10 -0.60
CA THR A 94 15.99 9.78 -1.18
C THR A 94 17.12 9.27 -2.07
N ARG A 95 17.70 10.13 -2.91
CA ARG A 95 18.84 9.76 -3.77
C ARG A 95 20.09 9.45 -2.96
N LEU A 96 20.36 10.21 -1.91
CA LEU A 96 21.49 9.96 -1.00
C LEU A 96 21.33 8.62 -0.27
N LEU A 97 20.14 8.33 0.25
CA LEU A 97 19.79 7.05 0.88
C LEU A 97 19.97 5.89 -0.10
N TRP A 98 19.45 6.02 -1.33
CA TRP A 98 19.61 5.00 -2.37
C TRP A 98 21.07 4.76 -2.77
N ALA A 99 21.90 5.80 -2.77
CA ALA A 99 23.33 5.69 -3.03
C ALA A 99 24.12 5.01 -1.89
N ARG A 100 23.51 4.85 -0.70
CA ARG A 100 24.05 4.05 0.41
C ARG A 100 23.47 2.64 0.43
N ALA A 101 22.34 2.38 -0.23
CA ALA A 101 21.77 1.05 -0.36
C ALA A 101 22.55 0.23 -1.41
N ALA A 102 23.36 -0.71 -0.91
CA ALA A 102 24.00 -1.75 -1.71
C ALA A 102 22.95 -2.69 -2.33
N ASP A 103 21.85 -2.94 -1.62
CA ASP A 103 20.73 -3.69 -2.16
C ASP A 103 19.38 -3.01 -1.91
N THR A 104 18.93 -2.94 -0.65
CA THR A 104 17.55 -2.59 -0.33
C THR A 104 17.43 -1.25 0.41
N LEU A 105 16.46 -0.42 -0.01
CA LEU A 105 16.01 0.79 0.68
C LEU A 105 14.55 0.63 1.08
N VAL A 106 14.24 0.80 2.37
CA VAL A 106 12.89 0.81 2.90
C VAL A 106 12.57 2.20 3.44
N MET A 107 11.46 2.76 2.99
CA MET A 107 10.95 4.07 3.41
C MET A 107 9.57 3.88 4.02
N LEU A 108 9.32 4.48 5.19
CA LEU A 108 8.04 4.42 5.90
C LEU A 108 7.62 5.82 6.36
N GLU A 109 6.32 6.08 6.27
CA GLU A 109 5.70 7.33 6.70
C GLU A 109 4.35 7.05 7.39
N PRO A 110 3.80 8.01 8.15
CA PRO A 110 2.45 7.89 8.67
C PRO A 110 1.45 7.54 7.57
N GLY A 111 0.49 6.66 7.88
CA GLY A 111 -0.51 6.13 6.94
C GLY A 111 -1.62 7.13 6.62
N THR A 112 -1.24 8.36 6.31
CA THR A 112 -2.07 9.50 5.93
C THR A 112 -1.96 9.74 4.42
N PRO A 113 -2.86 10.54 3.81
CA PRO A 113 -2.73 10.95 2.41
C PRO A 113 -1.37 11.62 2.12
N ALA A 114 -0.93 12.53 2.99
CA ALA A 114 0.35 13.23 2.84
C ALA A 114 1.55 12.26 2.94
N GLY A 115 1.55 11.34 3.90
CA GLY A 115 2.62 10.33 4.02
C GLY A 115 2.66 9.38 2.83
N TYR A 116 1.49 9.01 2.29
CA TYR A 116 1.40 8.23 1.05
C TYR A 116 1.98 8.98 -0.16
N GLU A 117 1.68 10.26 -0.31
CA GLU A 117 2.24 11.09 -1.39
C GLU A 117 3.77 11.21 -1.27
N ARG A 118 4.30 11.38 -0.05
CA ARG A 118 5.75 11.36 0.24
C ARG A 118 6.39 10.04 -0.21
N ILE A 119 5.80 8.91 0.17
CA ILE A 119 6.27 7.58 -0.22
C ILE A 119 6.23 7.38 -1.73
N LEU A 120 5.18 7.85 -2.42
CA LEU A 120 5.11 7.76 -3.88
C LEU A 120 6.18 8.59 -4.58
N ALA A 121 6.42 9.82 -4.11
CA ALA A 121 7.46 10.69 -4.65
C ALA A 121 8.85 10.05 -4.48
N ALA A 122 9.15 9.55 -3.28
CA ALA A 122 10.41 8.89 -2.99
C ALA A 122 10.58 7.59 -3.80
N ARG A 123 9.52 6.76 -3.89
CA ARG A 123 9.51 5.56 -4.75
C ARG A 123 9.84 5.90 -6.20
N ALA A 124 9.25 6.96 -6.76
CA ALA A 124 9.49 7.37 -8.13
C ALA A 124 10.97 7.75 -8.37
N GLU A 125 11.61 8.43 -7.42
CA GLU A 125 13.04 8.77 -7.50
C GLU A 125 13.93 7.53 -7.52
N VAL A 126 13.63 6.53 -6.69
CA VAL A 126 14.42 5.29 -6.63
C VAL A 126 14.22 4.44 -7.91
N LEU A 127 12.98 4.37 -8.43
CA LEU A 127 12.69 3.71 -9.71
C LEU A 127 13.43 4.40 -10.88
N ALA A 128 13.43 5.73 -10.90
CA ALA A 128 14.16 6.50 -11.91
C ALA A 128 15.68 6.26 -11.84
N ALA A 129 16.20 5.92 -10.67
CA ALA A 129 17.59 5.52 -10.45
C ALA A 129 17.86 4.01 -10.66
N GLY A 130 16.93 3.29 -11.30
CA GLY A 130 17.08 1.87 -11.67
C GLY A 130 16.76 0.88 -10.55
N GLY A 131 16.19 1.34 -9.43
CA GLY A 131 15.66 0.44 -8.40
C GLY A 131 14.42 -0.30 -8.87
N ILE A 132 14.12 -1.40 -8.20
CA ILE A 132 13.00 -2.30 -8.52
C ILE A 132 12.12 -2.39 -7.27
N THR A 133 10.79 -2.22 -7.38
CA THR A 133 9.90 -2.31 -6.20
C THR A 133 9.89 -3.73 -5.64
N LEU A 134 10.31 -3.88 -4.38
CA LEU A 134 10.21 -5.11 -3.57
C LEU A 134 8.82 -5.27 -2.96
N ALA A 135 8.31 -4.20 -2.36
CA ALA A 135 7.02 -4.15 -1.70
C ALA A 135 6.58 -2.67 -1.50
N PRO A 136 5.30 -2.39 -1.23
CA PRO A 136 4.15 -3.29 -1.28
C PRO A 136 3.65 -3.54 -2.70
N CYS A 137 3.93 -2.64 -3.64
CA CYS A 137 3.37 -2.67 -4.99
C CYS A 137 3.83 -3.91 -5.76
N PRO A 138 2.94 -4.61 -6.47
CA PRO A 138 3.31 -5.73 -7.32
C PRO A 138 3.88 -5.29 -8.69
N HIS A 139 4.09 -4.00 -8.91
CA HIS A 139 4.52 -3.39 -10.17
C HIS A 139 5.46 -2.20 -9.94
N ASP A 140 6.15 -1.77 -11.00
CA ASP A 140 6.93 -0.52 -11.05
C ASP A 140 6.19 0.63 -11.73
N ALA A 141 5.01 0.38 -12.30
CA ALA A 141 4.15 1.41 -12.86
C ALA A 141 3.75 2.48 -11.81
N GLN A 142 3.20 3.60 -12.31
CA GLN A 142 2.54 4.61 -11.48
C GLN A 142 1.47 3.96 -10.61
N CYS A 143 1.28 4.46 -9.38
CA CYS A 143 0.27 3.91 -8.50
C CYS A 143 -1.14 4.11 -9.13
N PRO A 144 -1.95 3.05 -9.26
CA PRO A 144 -3.30 3.14 -9.84
C PRO A 144 -4.32 3.81 -8.91
N LEU A 145 -4.00 4.03 -7.64
CA LEU A 145 -4.89 4.70 -6.71
C LEU A 145 -4.89 6.22 -6.96
N VAL A 146 -6.07 6.76 -7.20
CA VAL A 146 -6.32 8.20 -7.36
C VAL A 146 -6.98 8.78 -6.10
N PRO A 147 -6.83 10.09 -5.83
CA PRO A 147 -7.54 10.77 -4.76
C PRO A 147 -9.07 10.54 -4.83
N PRO A 148 -9.77 10.41 -3.68
CA PRO A 148 -9.27 10.54 -2.31
C PRO A 148 -8.61 9.26 -1.76
N GLY A 149 -8.34 8.25 -2.59
CA GLY A 149 -7.73 6.99 -2.16
C GLY A 149 -6.23 7.11 -1.91
N TRP A 150 -5.75 6.50 -0.82
CA TRP A 150 -4.33 6.29 -0.57
C TRP A 150 -4.02 4.84 -0.17
N CYS A 151 -2.79 4.39 -0.43
CA CYS A 151 -2.33 3.08 0.02
C CYS A 151 -1.67 3.21 1.40
N HIS A 152 -2.15 2.46 2.37
CA HIS A 152 -1.57 2.36 3.71
C HIS A 152 -1.86 0.98 4.28
N PHE A 153 -1.22 0.67 5.39
CA PHE A 153 -1.34 -0.58 6.15
C PHE A 153 -1.44 -0.25 7.64
N GLY A 154 -1.68 -1.28 8.46
CA GLY A 154 -1.80 -1.13 9.91
C GLY A 154 -0.91 -2.13 10.64
N ALA A 155 -0.15 -1.65 11.61
CA ALA A 155 0.58 -2.47 12.56
C ALA A 155 -0.10 -2.35 13.92
N ARG A 156 -0.35 -3.49 14.56
CA ARG A 156 -0.95 -3.50 15.89
C ARG A 156 0.15 -3.43 16.94
N LEU A 157 0.29 -2.28 17.57
CA LEU A 157 1.27 -2.02 18.62
C LEU A 157 0.63 -2.23 20.00
N GLN A 158 1.38 -2.85 20.91
CA GLN A 158 1.02 -2.94 22.32
C GLN A 158 1.20 -1.56 22.95
N ARG A 159 0.21 -1.05 23.68
CA ARG A 159 0.41 0.20 24.45
C ARG A 159 1.20 -0.10 25.73
N GLY A 160 2.38 0.50 25.85
CA GLY A 160 3.19 0.47 27.08
C GLY A 160 2.45 1.10 28.28
N GLU A 161 2.87 0.74 29.51
CA GLU A 161 2.20 1.15 30.76
C GLU A 161 2.08 2.69 30.93
N SER A 162 3.04 3.47 30.43
CA SER A 162 3.03 4.94 30.50
C SER A 162 1.87 5.58 29.73
N HIS A 163 1.39 4.95 28.64
CA HIS A 163 0.23 5.44 27.87
C HIS A 163 -1.13 5.15 28.55
N ARG A 164 -1.19 4.22 29.52
CA ARG A 164 -2.42 3.93 30.28
C ARG A 164 -2.74 4.99 31.33
N LEU A 165 -1.72 5.70 31.82
CA LEU A 165 -1.87 6.70 32.89
C LEU A 165 -2.34 8.08 32.39
N VAL A 166 -2.13 8.40 31.11
CA VAL A 166 -2.36 9.76 30.57
C VAL A 166 -3.72 9.93 29.89
N LYS A 167 -4.37 8.86 29.42
CA LYS A 167 -5.67 8.96 28.70
C LYS A 167 -6.60 7.84 29.15
N ALA A 168 -7.74 8.21 29.74
CA ALA A 168 -8.82 7.31 30.15
C ALA A 168 -9.52 6.65 28.95
N VAL A 169 -8.81 5.78 28.22
CA VAL A 169 -9.33 5.02 27.08
C VAL A 169 -8.91 3.55 27.20
N SER A 170 -9.89 2.66 27.10
CA SER A 170 -9.91 1.27 27.57
C SER A 170 -9.28 0.21 26.65
N ARG A 171 -8.43 0.58 25.67
CA ARG A 171 -7.84 -0.40 24.74
C ARG A 171 -6.32 -0.47 24.91
N GLY A 172 -5.82 -1.66 25.24
CA GLY A 172 -4.39 -1.95 25.47
C GLY A 172 -3.52 -2.04 24.21
N PHE A 173 -4.06 -1.65 23.05
CA PHE A 173 -3.39 -1.72 21.76
C PHE A 173 -3.72 -0.48 20.93
N GLU A 174 -2.80 -0.11 20.05
CA GLU A 174 -2.92 0.96 19.07
C GLU A 174 -2.68 0.38 17.68
N ASP A 175 -3.58 0.67 16.74
CA ASP A 175 -3.36 0.33 15.33
C ASP A 175 -2.68 1.51 14.66
N GLU A 176 -1.36 1.48 14.59
CA GLU A 176 -0.55 2.49 13.92
C GLU A 176 -0.65 2.28 12.42
N LYS A 177 -1.11 3.32 11.72
CA LYS A 177 -1.22 3.28 10.26
C LYS A 177 0.06 3.81 9.64
N PHE A 178 0.54 3.13 8.61
CA PHE A 178 1.74 3.54 7.89
C PHE A 178 1.60 3.33 6.37
N ALA A 179 2.29 4.16 5.60
CA ALA A 179 2.57 3.95 4.19
C ALA A 179 4.05 3.59 4.05
N TYR A 180 4.39 2.69 3.13
CA TYR A 180 5.79 2.32 2.91
C TYR A 180 6.08 1.96 1.47
N ALA A 181 7.35 2.05 1.10
CA ALA A 181 7.90 1.45 -0.11
C ALA A 181 9.27 0.82 0.22
N ALA A 182 9.44 -0.42 -0.23
CA ALA A 182 10.71 -1.12 -0.23
C ALA A 182 11.16 -1.29 -1.69
N LEU A 183 12.37 -0.87 -2.00
CA LEU A 183 12.98 -1.02 -3.31
C LEU A 183 14.34 -1.71 -3.18
N THR A 184 14.69 -2.49 -4.18
CA THR A 184 15.89 -3.35 -4.19
C THR A 184 16.61 -3.25 -5.53
N ARG A 185 17.90 -3.58 -5.55
CA ARG A 185 18.68 -3.76 -6.78
C ARG A 185 18.54 -5.18 -7.32
N ALA A 186 18.23 -6.15 -6.45
CA ALA A 186 18.10 -7.55 -6.81
C ALA A 186 16.75 -7.86 -7.48
N VAL A 187 16.82 -8.72 -8.50
CA VAL A 187 15.62 -9.32 -9.09
C VAL A 187 15.00 -10.27 -8.06
N HIS A 188 13.70 -10.11 -7.81
CA HIS A 188 12.96 -10.91 -6.84
C HIS A 188 11.56 -11.24 -7.39
N ARG A 189 10.93 -12.27 -6.83
CA ARG A 189 9.54 -12.59 -7.15
C ARG A 189 8.61 -11.63 -6.41
N ARG A 190 7.85 -10.85 -7.16
CA ARG A 190 6.80 -9.99 -6.61
C ARG A 190 5.56 -10.78 -6.24
N ALA A 191 4.76 -10.20 -5.35
CA ALA A 191 3.39 -10.68 -5.14
C ALA A 191 2.58 -10.54 -6.44
N GLY A 192 1.78 -11.54 -6.80
CA GLY A 192 0.87 -11.44 -7.95
C GLY A 192 -0.24 -10.42 -7.72
N ALA A 193 -0.72 -10.30 -6.47
CA ALA A 193 -1.55 -9.21 -6.01
C ALA A 193 -1.26 -8.90 -4.54
N ARG A 194 -1.50 -7.67 -4.12
CA ARG A 194 -1.36 -7.17 -2.74
C ARG A 194 -2.73 -6.80 -2.18
N VAL A 195 -3.07 -7.29 -0.99
CA VAL A 195 -4.28 -6.88 -0.26
C VAL A 195 -4.07 -5.47 0.30
N ILE A 196 -4.75 -4.47 -0.27
CA ILE A 196 -4.54 -3.05 0.05
C ILE A 196 -5.59 -2.44 0.99
N ARG A 197 -6.59 -3.23 1.41
CA ARG A 197 -7.57 -2.89 2.46
C ARG A 197 -7.80 -4.08 3.38
N PRO A 198 -8.25 -3.88 4.63
CA PRO A 198 -8.63 -4.96 5.51
C PRO A 198 -9.65 -5.90 4.83
N PRO A 199 -9.39 -7.23 4.78
CA PRO A 199 -10.32 -8.20 4.22
C PRO A 199 -11.70 -8.14 4.87
N GLN A 200 -12.76 -8.13 4.06
CA GLN A 200 -14.13 -8.14 4.57
C GLN A 200 -14.68 -9.57 4.53
N ILE A 201 -14.67 -10.24 5.67
CA ILE A 201 -15.21 -11.59 5.82
C ILE A 201 -16.74 -11.50 5.96
N ARG A 202 -17.46 -12.09 5.03
CA ARG A 202 -18.93 -12.15 5.02
C ARG A 202 -19.41 -13.60 5.09
N THR A 203 -20.71 -13.78 5.34
CA THR A 203 -21.33 -15.10 5.25
C THR A 203 -21.27 -15.59 3.80
N GLY A 204 -20.51 -16.67 3.57
CA GLY A 204 -20.43 -17.33 2.26
C GLY A 204 -19.41 -16.75 1.27
N HIS A 205 -18.76 -15.62 1.56
CA HIS A 205 -17.68 -15.08 0.71
C HIS A 205 -16.74 -14.14 1.48
N VAL A 206 -15.58 -13.84 0.91
CA VAL A 206 -14.65 -12.81 1.39
C VAL A 206 -14.46 -11.77 0.28
N LEU A 207 -14.55 -10.49 0.61
CA LEU A 207 -14.21 -9.41 -0.31
C LEU A 207 -12.78 -8.95 -0.03
N LEU A 208 -11.97 -8.86 -1.08
CA LEU A 208 -10.60 -8.37 -1.04
C LEU A 208 -10.44 -7.19 -2.01
N ASP A 209 -9.87 -6.08 -1.56
CA ASP A 209 -9.38 -5.03 -2.45
C ASP A 209 -7.90 -5.32 -2.76
N LEU A 210 -7.61 -5.59 -4.03
CA LEU A 210 -6.32 -6.08 -4.50
C LEU A 210 -5.68 -5.06 -5.42
N CYS A 211 -4.40 -4.75 -5.18
CA CYS A 211 -3.54 -4.10 -6.17
C CYS A 211 -2.79 -5.19 -6.94
N GLU A 212 -2.80 -5.09 -8.26
CA GLU A 212 -2.22 -6.02 -9.24
C GLU A 212 -1.39 -5.23 -10.26
N PRO A 213 -0.53 -5.89 -11.06
CA PRO A 213 0.21 -5.20 -12.13
C PRO A 213 -0.68 -4.47 -13.14
N SER A 214 -1.93 -4.91 -13.31
CA SER A 214 -2.93 -4.31 -14.19
C SER A 214 -3.77 -3.21 -13.55
N GLY A 215 -3.64 -2.95 -12.24
CA GLY A 215 -4.43 -1.94 -11.53
C GLY A 215 -5.03 -2.43 -10.22
N VAL A 216 -6.02 -1.71 -9.72
CA VAL A 216 -6.77 -2.11 -8.51
C VAL A 216 -8.07 -2.78 -8.90
N ARG A 217 -8.41 -3.89 -8.26
CA ARG A 217 -9.74 -4.50 -8.36
C ARG A 217 -10.26 -5.00 -7.03
N ARG A 218 -11.58 -5.11 -6.93
CA ARG A 218 -12.26 -5.82 -5.84
C ARG A 218 -12.57 -7.25 -6.26
N ALA A 219 -12.14 -8.21 -5.47
CA ALA A 219 -12.35 -9.64 -5.70
C ALA A 219 -13.35 -10.23 -4.70
N THR A 220 -14.34 -10.98 -5.20
CA THR A 220 -15.28 -11.75 -4.38
C THR A 220 -14.88 -13.22 -4.37
N ILE A 221 -14.36 -13.70 -3.24
CA ILE A 221 -13.94 -15.09 -3.08
C ILE A 221 -15.05 -15.88 -2.39
N SER A 222 -15.81 -16.65 -3.18
CA SER A 222 -16.96 -17.42 -2.70
C SER A 222 -16.57 -18.72 -1.99
N LYS A 223 -17.34 -19.11 -0.96
CA LYS A 223 -17.19 -20.37 -0.20
C LYS A 223 -17.26 -21.62 -1.08
N ARG A 224 -17.87 -21.53 -2.27
CA ARG A 224 -17.91 -22.63 -3.26
C ARG A 224 -16.50 -23.00 -3.75
N HIS A 225 -15.58 -22.04 -3.82
CA HIS A 225 -14.17 -22.26 -4.14
C HIS A 225 -13.41 -22.54 -2.84
N ARG A 226 -13.57 -23.77 -2.31
CA ARG A 226 -13.16 -24.13 -0.94
C ARG A 226 -11.72 -23.72 -0.58
N ASP A 227 -10.76 -23.93 -1.48
CA ASP A 227 -9.35 -23.64 -1.18
C ASP A 227 -9.03 -22.15 -1.23
N ALA A 228 -9.50 -21.44 -2.26
CA ALA A 228 -9.37 -19.99 -2.35
C ALA A 228 -10.05 -19.28 -1.17
N TYR A 229 -11.25 -19.72 -0.79
CA TYR A 229 -11.99 -19.19 0.36
C TYR A 229 -11.24 -19.41 1.68
N ARG A 230 -10.63 -20.59 1.88
CA ARG A 230 -9.80 -20.89 3.06
C ARG A 230 -8.58 -19.98 3.13
N ARG A 231 -7.90 -19.71 1.99
CA ARG A 231 -6.78 -18.76 1.92
C ARG A 231 -7.24 -17.33 2.19
N ALA A 232 -8.31 -16.87 1.51
CA ALA A 232 -8.84 -15.52 1.63
C ALA A 232 -9.34 -15.17 3.05
N ARG A 233 -9.76 -16.17 3.83
CA ARG A 233 -10.12 -15.96 5.24
C ARG A 233 -8.93 -15.74 6.18
N LYS A 234 -7.72 -16.10 5.76
CA LYS A 234 -6.50 -16.04 6.56
C LYS A 234 -5.57 -14.89 6.17
N VAL A 235 -5.76 -14.29 5.00
CA VAL A 235 -4.94 -13.14 4.61
C VAL A 235 -5.26 -11.94 5.48
N GLY A 236 -4.21 -11.18 5.80
CA GLY A 236 -4.26 -9.90 6.46
C GLY A 236 -4.14 -8.73 5.48
N TRP A 237 -4.25 -7.53 6.02
CA TRP A 237 -3.99 -6.30 5.29
C TRP A 237 -2.49 -6.19 4.99
N GLY A 238 -2.12 -6.08 3.71
CA GLY A 238 -0.73 -6.08 3.28
C GLY A 238 -0.21 -7.44 2.81
N ASP A 239 -0.98 -8.52 2.93
CA ASP A 239 -0.55 -9.83 2.45
C ASP A 239 -0.58 -9.95 0.93
N ALA A 240 0.25 -10.85 0.41
CA ALA A 240 0.17 -11.30 -0.97
C ALA A 240 -1.02 -12.25 -1.14
N PHE A 241 -1.76 -12.12 -2.24
CA PHE A 241 -2.85 -13.04 -2.56
C PHE A 241 -2.88 -13.34 -4.06
N GLU A 242 -2.63 -14.60 -4.44
CA GLU A 242 -2.77 -15.02 -5.83
C GLU A 242 -4.21 -15.51 -6.07
N VAL A 243 -4.89 -14.88 -7.02
CA VAL A 243 -6.21 -15.30 -7.48
C VAL A 243 -6.03 -16.25 -8.65
N GLY A 244 -6.35 -17.53 -8.47
CA GLY A 244 -6.45 -18.46 -9.60
C GLY A 244 -7.56 -18.00 -10.55
N ARG A 245 -7.35 -18.10 -11.86
CA ARG A 245 -8.36 -17.69 -12.88
C ARG A 245 -9.74 -18.35 -12.68
N SER A 246 -9.81 -19.51 -12.01
CA SER A 246 -11.05 -20.24 -11.69
C SER A 246 -11.71 -19.86 -10.35
N ASP A 247 -11.05 -19.03 -9.53
CA ASP A 247 -11.36 -18.87 -8.11
C ASP A 247 -12.14 -17.58 -7.79
N CYS A 248 -12.28 -16.69 -8.78
CA CYS A 248 -13.06 -15.46 -8.64
C CYS A 248 -14.31 -15.51 -9.49
N GLN A 249 -15.44 -15.13 -8.90
CA GLN A 249 -16.45 -14.44 -9.69
C GLN A 249 -15.89 -13.04 -9.83
N THR A 250 -15.43 -12.69 -11.03
CA THR A 250 -15.34 -11.28 -11.37
C THR A 250 -16.77 -10.77 -11.26
N THR A 251 -17.05 -10.02 -10.19
CA THR A 251 -18.01 -8.95 -10.35
C THR A 251 -17.20 -7.90 -11.08
N ASP A 252 -17.07 -8.07 -12.38
CA ASP A 252 -16.77 -6.97 -13.26
C ASP A 252 -17.92 -6.00 -13.01
N SER A 253 -17.71 -5.07 -12.08
CA SER A 253 -18.15 -3.72 -12.29
C SER A 253 -17.21 -3.10 -13.32
N GLU A 254 -17.15 -3.73 -14.50
CA GLU A 254 -17.00 -3.00 -15.75
C GLU A 254 -18.28 -2.18 -15.83
N GLN A 255 -18.26 -0.97 -15.27
CA GLN A 255 -18.90 0.13 -15.97
C GLN A 255 -17.98 0.49 -17.15
N GLY A 256 -17.86 -0.46 -18.07
CA GLY A 256 -17.64 -0.24 -19.48
C GLY A 256 -18.91 -0.74 -20.14
N GLY A 257 -20.03 -0.06 -19.87
CA GLY A 257 -21.23 -0.29 -20.66
C GLY A 257 -20.85 0.06 -22.10
N THR A 258 -20.93 -0.90 -23.00
CA THR A 258 -20.89 -0.63 -24.44
C THR A 258 -21.95 0.44 -24.72
N MET A 259 -21.52 1.66 -25.02
CA MET A 259 -22.44 2.74 -25.37
C MET A 259 -23.21 2.28 -26.60
N LYS A 260 -24.53 2.18 -26.47
CA LYS A 260 -25.40 1.85 -27.59
C LYS A 260 -25.89 3.14 -28.20
N VAL A 261 -25.73 3.29 -29.51
CA VAL A 261 -26.18 4.44 -30.27
C VAL A 261 -27.32 4.05 -31.21
N VAL A 262 -28.35 4.89 -31.28
CA VAL A 262 -29.36 4.86 -32.34
C VAL A 262 -29.17 6.10 -33.18
N HIS A 263 -28.77 5.90 -34.44
CA HIS A 263 -28.74 6.96 -35.44
C HIS A 263 -30.17 7.18 -35.96
N CYS A 264 -30.81 8.26 -35.51
CA CYS A 264 -32.15 8.59 -35.97
C CYS A 264 -32.10 9.12 -37.41
N PRO A 265 -33.03 8.74 -38.30
CA PRO A 265 -33.09 9.26 -39.68
C PRO A 265 -33.18 10.79 -39.80
N CYS A 266 -33.53 11.51 -38.74
CA CYS A 266 -33.50 12.98 -38.69
C CYS A 266 -32.10 13.57 -38.51
N GLY A 267 -31.07 12.73 -38.33
CA GLY A 267 -29.66 13.11 -38.16
C GLY A 267 -29.23 13.33 -36.71
N LYS A 268 -30.06 12.95 -35.71
CA LYS A 268 -29.69 12.97 -34.29
C LYS A 268 -29.27 11.59 -33.82
N ASP A 269 -28.24 11.54 -33.00
CA ASP A 269 -27.73 10.32 -32.38
C ASP A 269 -28.20 10.27 -30.92
N VAL A 270 -28.78 9.14 -30.52
CA VAL A 270 -29.23 8.90 -29.15
C VAL A 270 -28.37 7.79 -28.56
N GLU A 271 -27.63 8.12 -27.50
CA GLU A 271 -26.66 7.22 -26.86
C GLU A 271 -27.09 6.91 -25.43
N ALA A 272 -26.94 5.64 -25.02
CA ALA A 272 -27.20 5.24 -23.64
C ALA A 272 -26.35 4.04 -23.20
N GLU A 273 -26.15 3.93 -21.89
CA GLU A 273 -25.34 2.88 -21.25
C GLU A 273 -26.11 1.56 -21.04
N SER A 274 -27.42 1.54 -21.30
CA SER A 274 -28.28 0.37 -21.19
C SER A 274 -29.45 0.40 -22.16
N ASP A 275 -29.99 -0.78 -22.51
CA ASP A 275 -31.15 -0.94 -23.40
C ASP A 275 -32.39 -0.20 -22.88
N ASP A 276 -32.59 -0.22 -21.56
CA ASP A 276 -33.74 0.43 -20.91
C ASP A 276 -33.65 1.95 -21.05
N GLN A 277 -32.47 2.52 -20.79
CA GLN A 277 -32.22 3.95 -20.97
C GLN A 277 -32.29 4.35 -22.44
N LEU A 278 -31.78 3.52 -23.35
CA LEU A 278 -31.81 3.80 -24.79
C LEU A 278 -33.25 3.91 -25.31
N VAL A 279 -34.12 2.98 -24.90
CA VAL A 279 -35.54 2.99 -25.27
C VAL A 279 -36.26 4.20 -24.70
N GLU A 280 -35.94 4.61 -23.48
CA GLU A 280 -36.48 5.82 -22.86
C GLU A 280 -36.02 7.07 -23.62
N SER A 281 -34.71 7.25 -23.82
CA SER A 281 -34.13 8.40 -24.50
C SER A 281 -34.56 8.52 -25.97
N VAL A 282 -34.70 7.40 -26.69
CA VAL A 282 -35.22 7.41 -28.07
C VAL A 282 -36.68 7.88 -28.09
N ASN A 283 -37.51 7.39 -27.17
CA ASN A 283 -38.92 7.79 -27.11
C ASN A 283 -39.10 9.23 -26.62
N GLU A 284 -38.22 9.73 -25.74
CA GLU A 284 -38.19 11.15 -25.37
C GLU A 284 -37.81 12.04 -26.55
N HIS A 285 -36.78 11.65 -27.32
CA HIS A 285 -36.39 12.35 -28.55
C HIS A 285 -37.54 12.37 -29.58
N VAL A 286 -38.17 11.22 -29.85
CA VAL A 286 -39.29 11.11 -30.79
C VAL A 286 -40.47 11.98 -30.35
N LYS A 287 -40.81 11.97 -29.06
CA LYS A 287 -41.89 12.81 -28.53
C LYS A 287 -41.59 14.31 -28.63
N ALA A 288 -40.33 14.70 -28.49
CA ALA A 288 -39.92 16.11 -28.53
C ALA A 288 -39.77 16.65 -29.96
N ASP A 289 -39.17 15.87 -30.86
CA ASP A 289 -38.76 16.31 -32.19
C ASP A 289 -39.67 15.80 -33.33
N HIS A 290 -40.51 14.78 -33.06
CA HIS A 290 -41.41 14.13 -34.00
C HIS A 290 -42.79 13.83 -33.39
N PRO A 291 -43.54 14.85 -32.93
CA PRO A 291 -44.79 14.67 -32.17
C PRO A 291 -45.91 13.94 -32.95
N GLU A 292 -45.78 13.83 -34.26
CA GLU A 292 -46.68 13.08 -35.16
C GLU A 292 -46.40 11.56 -35.21
N LEU A 293 -45.28 11.08 -34.66
CA LEU A 293 -44.92 9.66 -34.62
C LEU A 293 -45.36 9.00 -33.32
N GLU A 294 -45.80 7.75 -33.40
CA GLU A 294 -46.05 6.92 -32.22
C GLU A 294 -44.72 6.46 -31.58
N PRO A 295 -44.68 6.28 -30.24
CA PRO A 295 -43.52 5.74 -29.56
C PRO A 295 -43.09 4.38 -30.12
N PHE A 296 -41.78 4.18 -30.27
CA PHE A 296 -41.22 2.92 -30.74
C PHE A 296 -41.27 1.85 -29.66
N SER A 297 -41.61 0.62 -30.05
CA SER A 297 -41.53 -0.55 -29.18
C SER A 297 -40.08 -0.87 -28.85
N ARG A 298 -39.85 -1.53 -27.71
CA ARG A 298 -38.51 -1.97 -27.28
C ARG A 298 -37.80 -2.76 -28.39
N GLU A 299 -38.48 -3.73 -28.98
CA GLU A 299 -37.92 -4.56 -30.05
C GLU A 299 -37.48 -3.71 -31.24
N LYS A 300 -38.26 -2.67 -31.59
CA LYS A 300 -37.96 -1.80 -32.72
C LYS A 300 -36.75 -0.90 -32.46
N VAL A 301 -36.60 -0.39 -31.24
CA VAL A 301 -35.42 0.39 -30.84
C VAL A 301 -34.15 -0.48 -30.88
N MET A 302 -34.25 -1.72 -30.42
CA MET A 302 -33.11 -2.64 -30.42
C MET A 302 -32.67 -3.07 -31.83
N GLU A 303 -33.58 -3.14 -32.82
CA GLU A 303 -33.21 -3.34 -34.23
C GLU A 303 -32.39 -2.18 -34.82
N MET A 304 -32.57 -0.97 -34.29
CA MET A 304 -31.92 0.26 -34.78
C MET A 304 -30.64 0.61 -34.00
N ALA A 305 -30.35 -0.13 -32.91
CA ALA A 305 -29.22 0.14 -32.05
C ALA A 305 -27.92 -0.49 -32.60
N HIS A 306 -26.85 0.29 -32.56
CA HIS A 306 -25.49 -0.13 -32.88
C HIS A 306 -24.60 -0.02 -31.65
N GLU A 307 -23.67 -0.96 -31.47
CA GLU A 307 -22.64 -0.89 -30.41
C GLU A 307 -21.49 -0.01 -30.90
N HIS A 308 -21.05 0.94 -30.06
CA HIS A 308 -19.97 1.88 -30.38
C HIS A 308 -18.68 1.62 -29.59
#